data_AF-A0A396ZSD4-F1
#
_entry.id   AF-A0A396ZSD4-F1
#
_cell.length_a   1.000
_cell.length_b   1.000
_cell.length_c   1.000
_cell.angle_alpha   90.00
_cell.angle_beta   90.00
_cell.angle_gamma   90.00
#
_symmetry.space_group_name_H-M   'P 1'
#
loop_
_entity.id
_entity.type
_entity.pdbx_description
1 polymer ?
#
loop_
_entity_poly.entity_id
_entity_poly.type
_entity_poly.pdbx_seq_one_letter_code
_entity_poly.pdbx_strand_id
1 'polypeptide(L)'
;MEAPKPLLEPLAPSPTDLSHSHRRRCVWSSVIALGVVVCTVVLLLPHKKELASNTATGLHIDGTANLTFWYRNNSHWLPEPDLAKVFKLVSPLLALLESNPKSNTLVFAATNTTVVFRADVWSVKECSTISRALNKSFFTYDFAHQLCYLNNPPPSMVLDVGSADSTSKTDCLVSCNRTLSCMGMLYKSQECTLFKAATTTAMATSGWIVPSLKVKSTNNNPTVAPAAVEFVSKLATKVHVYGTAHQDDHELFMANALYTTFQERNVKAVFVYTSAGDANRTDGWWEAREVGTLAVTDFCLKEAGFYTTNRKDEVVSIYNHTIGKVTIGNAVHYFLRLSEFNLTSMMAPSPGNNAPYVPLGALNAGETAYSSLSDVLAVIRYIVRKETAGVPSVSAFVPEFIDKGNDHQLHVGTGKLFADALAAEPGLQGCVTTTTFYGYQHWLEAINMKEPMVSFQRRVWLALAAALDPVYPGKDVWSNHVMNLGRTYVARVNASTPGVQCTVA
;
A
#
# COMPACT_ATOMS: atom_id res chain seq x y z
N MET A 1 -26.97 -22.89 -31.41
CA MET A 1 -26.17 -21.88 -32.13
C MET A 1 -27.07 -20.67 -32.34
N GLU A 2 -27.00 -19.71 -31.43
CA GLU A 2 -27.61 -18.39 -31.55
C GLU A 2 -26.56 -17.37 -31.14
N ALA A 3 -26.49 -16.28 -31.90
CA ALA A 3 -25.45 -15.27 -31.85
C ALA A 3 -25.51 -14.40 -30.56
N PRO A 4 -24.37 -13.86 -30.09
CA PRO A 4 -24.35 -12.98 -28.92
C PRO A 4 -24.93 -11.61 -29.27
N LYS A 5 -25.85 -11.11 -28.43
CA LYS A 5 -26.31 -9.71 -28.46
C LYS A 5 -25.38 -8.80 -27.64
N PRO A 6 -25.23 -7.53 -28.04
CA PRO A 6 -24.19 -6.62 -27.55
C PRO A 6 -24.42 -6.07 -26.14
N LEU A 7 -23.31 -5.69 -25.52
CA LEU A 7 -23.16 -5.03 -24.24
C LEU A 7 -23.64 -3.56 -24.29
N LEU A 8 -24.44 -3.20 -23.27
CA LEU A 8 -24.58 -1.88 -22.63
C LEU A 8 -25.17 -0.72 -23.45
N GLU A 9 -26.37 -0.28 -23.04
CA GLU A 9 -26.81 1.12 -23.14
C GLU A 9 -26.80 1.75 -21.72
N PRO A 10 -26.35 3.01 -21.57
CA PRO A 10 -26.33 3.69 -20.27
C PRO A 10 -27.73 4.22 -19.90
N LEU A 11 -28.22 3.81 -18.71
CA LEU A 11 -29.41 4.38 -18.09
C LEU A 11 -29.11 5.79 -17.54
N ALA A 12 -29.90 6.77 -17.96
CA ALA A 12 -29.91 8.12 -17.40
C ALA A 12 -30.47 8.14 -15.97
N PRO A 13 -29.97 9.01 -15.06
CA PRO A 13 -30.54 9.13 -13.73
C PRO A 13 -31.80 10.01 -13.71
N SER A 14 -32.85 9.50 -13.05
CA SER A 14 -34.07 10.24 -12.70
C SER A 14 -33.85 11.12 -11.45
N PRO A 15 -34.47 12.32 -11.35
CA PRO A 15 -34.29 13.24 -10.25
C PRO A 15 -35.38 13.11 -9.17
N THR A 16 -35.01 13.27 -7.89
CA THR A 16 -35.80 13.69 -6.71
C THR A 16 -34.94 13.37 -5.46
N ASP A 17 -34.88 14.11 -4.35
CA ASP A 17 -35.73 15.17 -3.84
C ASP A 17 -34.94 16.01 -2.81
N LEU A 18 -35.27 17.30 -2.74
CA LEU A 18 -34.79 18.28 -1.77
C LEU A 18 -35.89 18.47 -0.72
N SER A 19 -35.65 18.16 0.56
CA SER A 19 -36.32 18.90 1.64
C SER A 19 -35.67 18.74 3.02
N HIS A 20 -35.29 19.90 3.57
CA HIS A 20 -35.42 20.35 4.97
C HIS A 20 -34.95 19.46 6.14
N SER A 21 -34.02 19.99 6.95
CA SER A 21 -34.42 20.76 8.14
C SER A 21 -33.26 21.48 8.84
N HIS A 22 -33.54 22.71 9.23
CA HIS A 22 -32.73 23.60 10.04
C HIS A 22 -32.48 23.07 11.45
N ARG A 23 -31.31 23.40 12.04
CA ARG A 23 -31.27 24.16 13.30
C ARG A 23 -29.96 24.92 13.50
N ARG A 24 -30.14 26.22 13.74
CA ARG A 24 -29.13 27.25 14.05
C ARG A 24 -28.46 26.99 15.40
N ARG A 25 -27.18 27.35 15.53
CA ARG A 25 -26.70 28.19 16.65
C ARG A 25 -25.67 29.20 16.13
N CYS A 26 -25.66 30.33 16.81
CA CYS A 26 -25.19 31.65 16.42
C CYS A 26 -24.04 32.09 17.34
N VAL A 27 -23.09 32.87 16.78
CA VAL A 27 -22.32 33.99 17.39
C VAL A 27 -21.20 33.54 18.38
N TRP A 28 -19.92 33.96 18.22
CA TRP A 28 -19.39 35.31 18.49
C TRP A 28 -18.09 35.65 17.72
N SER A 29 -17.89 36.96 17.59
CA SER A 29 -16.84 37.68 16.86
C SER A 29 -15.52 37.87 17.64
N SER A 30 -14.42 37.94 16.87
CA SER A 30 -13.17 38.72 17.00
C SER A 30 -12.59 39.11 18.38
N VAL A 31 -11.32 38.73 18.62
CA VAL A 31 -10.33 39.55 19.35
C VAL A 31 -8.94 39.40 18.70
N ILE A 32 -8.34 40.54 18.38
CA ILE A 32 -6.94 40.73 17.97
C ILE A 32 -6.05 40.69 19.22
N ALA A 33 -4.93 39.97 19.18
CA ALA A 33 -3.83 40.17 20.13
C ALA A 33 -2.47 40.05 19.43
N LEU A 34 -1.70 41.14 19.51
CA LEU A 34 -0.32 41.25 19.07
C LEU A 34 0.65 40.45 19.97
N GLY A 35 1.63 39.81 19.33
CA GLY A 35 3.04 39.77 19.73
C GLY A 35 3.46 38.95 20.96
N VAL A 36 4.31 37.93 20.74
CA VAL A 36 5.69 37.84 21.28
C VAL A 36 6.49 36.89 20.38
N VAL A 37 7.56 37.40 19.78
CA VAL A 37 8.64 36.61 19.17
C VAL A 37 9.56 36.17 20.30
N VAL A 38 9.76 34.87 20.48
CA VAL A 38 10.89 34.34 21.25
C VAL A 38 11.87 33.73 20.27
N CYS A 39 12.97 34.45 20.05
CA CYS A 39 14.20 33.93 19.49
C CYS A 39 14.81 32.90 20.45
N THR A 40 15.09 31.70 19.95
CA THR A 40 16.18 30.89 20.48
C THR A 40 17.20 30.72 19.37
N VAL A 41 18.30 31.46 19.51
CA VAL A 41 19.51 31.32 18.72
C VAL A 41 20.34 30.20 19.34
N VAL A 42 20.69 29.18 18.57
CA VAL A 42 21.95 28.44 18.77
C VAL A 42 22.74 28.53 17.47
N LEU A 43 23.77 29.36 17.52
CA LEU A 43 24.80 29.56 16.52
C LEU A 43 25.93 28.56 16.75
N LEU A 44 26.31 27.81 15.71
CA LEU A 44 27.71 27.52 15.42
C LEU A 44 27.91 27.49 13.89
N LEU A 45 28.49 28.58 13.37
CA LEU A 45 29.17 28.66 12.06
C LEU A 45 30.70 28.55 12.30
N PRO A 46 31.50 28.19 11.28
CA PRO A 46 32.05 29.26 10.43
C PRO A 46 32.03 28.96 8.91
N HIS A 47 31.30 29.83 8.20
CA HIS A 47 31.60 30.53 6.94
C HIS A 47 32.46 29.92 5.82
N LYS A 48 31.85 29.79 4.63
CA LYS A 48 32.08 30.56 3.37
C LYS A 48 31.21 29.87 2.31
N LYS A 49 30.26 30.47 1.59
CA LYS A 49 30.03 31.82 1.07
C LYS A 49 28.51 31.92 0.80
N GLU A 50 27.95 33.11 0.91
CA GLU A 50 26.54 33.41 0.61
C GLU A 50 26.07 32.76 -0.71
N LEU A 51 24.96 32.03 -0.65
CA LEU A 51 24.12 31.74 -1.81
C LEU A 51 22.77 32.38 -1.54
N ALA A 52 22.45 33.40 -2.34
CA ALA A 52 21.17 34.06 -2.34
C ALA A 52 20.04 33.04 -2.45
N SER A 53 19.00 33.25 -1.65
CA SER A 53 17.71 32.60 -1.79
C SER A 53 17.20 32.71 -3.23
N ASN A 54 16.45 31.69 -3.67
CA ASN A 54 15.81 31.48 -4.97
C ASN A 54 16.47 30.37 -5.81
N THR A 55 16.22 29.12 -5.44
CA THR A 55 16.56 27.94 -6.25
C THR A 55 15.33 27.05 -6.45
N ALA A 56 14.92 26.89 -7.70
CA ALA A 56 14.04 25.80 -8.09
C ALA A 56 14.87 24.53 -8.30
N THR A 57 14.42 23.42 -7.76
CA THR A 57 15.07 22.11 -7.88
C THR A 57 14.13 21.16 -8.60
N GLY A 58 14.50 20.73 -9.81
CA GLY A 58 13.93 19.55 -10.44
C GLY A 58 14.59 18.30 -9.86
N LEU A 59 13.80 17.30 -9.45
CA LEU A 59 14.33 16.08 -8.85
C LEU A 59 14.34 14.92 -9.86
N HIS A 60 15.53 14.36 -10.10
CA HIS A 60 15.73 13.13 -10.86
C HIS A 60 15.88 11.96 -9.87
N ILE A 61 14.99 10.98 -9.95
CA ILE A 61 15.00 9.80 -9.08
C ILE A 61 15.28 8.56 -9.95
N ASP A 62 16.54 8.11 -9.95
CA ASP A 62 16.87 6.82 -10.54
C ASP A 62 16.40 5.66 -9.63
N GLY A 63 16.19 4.48 -10.22
CA GLY A 63 15.65 3.30 -9.55
C GLY A 63 16.50 2.66 -8.45
N THR A 64 17.61 3.28 -8.03
CA THR A 64 18.58 2.72 -7.06
C THR A 64 18.76 3.59 -5.83
N ALA A 65 17.68 4.12 -5.24
CA ALA A 65 17.68 4.81 -3.94
C ALA A 65 18.67 5.99 -3.75
N ASN A 66 19.46 6.36 -4.76
CA ASN A 66 20.39 7.46 -4.76
C ASN A 66 19.72 8.68 -5.41
N LEU A 67 19.37 9.65 -4.58
CA LEU A 67 18.92 10.97 -5.02
C LEU A 67 20.12 11.67 -5.67
N THR A 68 20.11 11.77 -7.00
CA THR A 68 21.13 12.58 -7.71
C THR A 68 20.50 13.92 -8.06
N PHE A 69 20.85 14.96 -7.29
CA PHE A 69 20.47 16.34 -7.61
C PHE A 69 21.30 16.82 -8.79
N TRP A 70 20.65 17.16 -9.92
CA TRP A 70 21.33 17.91 -10.98
C TRP A 70 21.08 19.40 -10.75
N TYR A 71 22.10 20.09 -10.27
CA TYR A 71 22.18 21.56 -10.34
C TYR A 71 22.71 21.93 -11.72
N ARG A 72 21.85 22.46 -12.61
CA ARG A 72 22.31 23.30 -13.72
C ARG A 72 22.00 24.75 -13.38
N ASN A 73 23.04 25.45 -12.95
CA ASN A 73 23.01 26.88 -12.76
C ASN A 73 22.91 27.52 -14.15
N ASN A 74 21.73 27.98 -14.55
CA ASN A 74 21.60 29.05 -15.54
C ASN A 74 20.24 29.74 -15.37
N SER A 75 20.37 31.04 -15.13
CA SER A 75 19.37 32.06 -14.86
C SER A 75 18.33 32.20 -15.98
N HIS A 76 17.12 32.58 -15.59
CA HIS A 76 16.11 33.43 -16.25
C HIS A 76 14.69 32.86 -16.06
N TRP A 77 13.90 33.54 -15.21
CA TRP A 77 12.53 33.20 -14.84
C TRP A 77 11.56 34.24 -15.44
N LEU A 78 10.48 33.77 -16.07
CA LEU A 78 9.31 34.59 -16.39
C LEU A 78 8.27 34.43 -15.25
N PRO A 79 7.49 35.48 -14.93
CA PRO A 79 6.45 35.39 -13.89
C PRO A 79 5.14 34.76 -14.41
N GLU A 80 4.21 34.50 -13.47
CA GLU A 80 2.74 34.34 -13.61
C GLU A 80 2.13 32.90 -13.76
N PRO A 81 0.80 32.68 -13.58
CA PRO A 81 -0.01 32.74 -12.34
C PRO A 81 -0.94 31.51 -12.15
N ASP A 82 -0.79 30.44 -12.93
CA ASP A 82 -1.82 29.38 -13.04
C ASP A 82 -1.73 28.28 -11.98
N LEU A 83 -0.52 27.91 -11.54
CA LEU A 83 -0.37 26.98 -10.40
C LEU A 83 -0.88 27.61 -9.10
N ALA A 84 -0.64 28.91 -8.90
CA ALA A 84 -1.19 29.64 -7.75
C ALA A 84 -2.72 29.74 -7.78
N LYS A 85 -3.35 29.78 -8.97
CA LYS A 85 -4.81 29.69 -9.12
C LYS A 85 -5.33 28.28 -8.83
N VAL A 86 -4.65 27.24 -9.32
CA VAL A 86 -4.98 25.83 -8.98
C VAL A 86 -4.84 25.62 -7.46
N PHE A 87 -3.74 26.02 -6.84
CA PHE A 87 -3.55 25.92 -5.39
C PHE A 87 -4.55 26.77 -4.58
N LYS A 88 -4.90 27.99 -5.03
CA LYS A 88 -5.96 28.81 -4.39
C LYS A 88 -7.37 28.25 -4.57
N LEU A 89 -7.64 27.54 -5.67
CA LEU A 89 -8.92 26.87 -5.93
C LEU A 89 -9.03 25.54 -5.16
N VAL A 90 -7.90 24.88 -4.89
CA VAL A 90 -7.84 23.60 -4.18
C VAL A 90 -7.92 23.78 -2.66
N SER A 91 -7.41 24.89 -2.08
CA SER A 91 -7.53 25.16 -0.63
C SER A 91 -8.97 25.12 -0.07
N PRO A 92 -10.01 25.73 -0.70
CA PRO A 92 -11.39 25.58 -0.24
C PRO A 92 -12.02 24.23 -0.63
N LEU A 93 -11.47 23.49 -1.60
CA LEU A 93 -11.93 22.14 -1.97
C LEU A 93 -11.40 21.05 -1.02
N LEU A 94 -10.24 21.27 -0.39
CA LEU A 94 -9.69 20.40 0.66
C LEU A 94 -10.60 20.33 1.89
N ALA A 95 -11.29 21.42 2.23
CA ALA A 95 -12.33 21.43 3.26
C ALA A 95 -13.57 20.58 2.87
N LEU A 96 -13.76 20.28 1.58
CA LEU A 96 -14.80 19.36 1.11
C LEU A 96 -14.30 17.90 1.02
N LEU A 97 -12.99 17.69 0.79
CA LEU A 97 -12.34 16.37 0.77
C LEU A 97 -12.28 15.70 2.16
N GLU A 98 -12.33 16.49 3.24
CA GLU A 98 -12.55 15.98 4.60
C GLU A 98 -13.88 15.23 4.76
N SER A 99 -14.82 15.34 3.80
CA SER A 99 -16.13 14.70 3.87
C SER A 99 -16.31 13.44 2.99
N ASN A 100 -15.41 13.15 2.04
CA ASN A 100 -15.53 11.95 1.20
C ASN A 100 -14.20 11.51 0.53
N PRO A 101 -13.35 10.71 1.21
CA PRO A 101 -12.08 10.21 0.68
C PRO A 101 -12.20 9.23 -0.51
N LYS A 102 -13.41 8.98 -1.02
CA LYS A 102 -13.67 7.98 -2.07
C LYS A 102 -13.38 8.45 -3.50
N SER A 103 -13.15 9.73 -3.73
CA SER A 103 -12.84 10.26 -5.06
C SER A 103 -11.46 10.91 -5.11
N ASN A 104 -10.48 10.15 -5.59
CA ASN A 104 -9.10 10.61 -5.80
C ASN A 104 -8.91 11.28 -7.16
N THR A 105 -9.99 11.89 -7.62
CA THR A 105 -10.13 12.53 -8.92
C THR A 105 -10.82 13.87 -8.73
N LEU A 106 -10.16 14.93 -9.18
CA LEU A 106 -10.71 16.27 -9.28
C LEU A 106 -11.08 16.53 -10.74
N VAL A 107 -12.33 16.94 -10.99
CA VAL A 107 -12.79 17.32 -12.33
C VAL A 107 -12.94 18.83 -12.37
N PHE A 108 -12.15 19.48 -13.22
CA PHE A 108 -12.22 20.91 -13.47
C PHE A 108 -13.11 21.15 -14.69
N ALA A 109 -14.41 21.36 -14.44
CA ALA A 109 -15.41 21.51 -15.51
C ALA A 109 -15.08 22.65 -16.49
N ALA A 110 -14.47 23.74 -16.01
CA ALA A 110 -14.10 24.89 -16.83
C ALA A 110 -13.00 24.59 -17.87
N THR A 111 -12.14 23.60 -17.60
CA THR A 111 -11.01 23.22 -18.47
C THR A 111 -11.18 21.81 -19.05
N ASN A 112 -12.27 21.12 -18.69
CA ASN A 112 -12.47 19.69 -18.94
C ASN A 112 -11.26 18.83 -18.52
N THR A 113 -10.55 19.26 -17.47
CA THR A 113 -9.34 18.58 -16.99
C THR A 113 -9.68 17.70 -15.81
N THR A 114 -9.24 16.45 -15.87
CA THR A 114 -9.33 15.50 -14.76
C THR A 114 -7.95 15.33 -14.12
N VAL A 115 -7.83 15.63 -12.83
CA VAL A 115 -6.60 15.46 -12.06
C VAL A 115 -6.78 14.30 -11.09
N VAL A 116 -5.97 13.26 -11.25
CA VAL A 116 -5.88 12.16 -10.29
C VAL A 116 -4.85 12.53 -9.24
N PHE A 117 -5.14 12.28 -7.97
CA PHE A 117 -4.20 12.50 -6.87
C PHE A 117 -4.16 11.31 -5.90
N ARG A 118 -3.22 11.34 -4.96
CA ARG A 118 -3.19 10.51 -3.75
C ARG A 118 -3.04 11.41 -2.54
N ALA A 119 -3.82 11.13 -1.50
CA ALA A 119 -3.79 11.87 -0.25
C ALA A 119 -2.80 11.27 0.76
N ASP A 120 -2.47 12.05 1.79
CA ASP A 120 -1.62 11.66 2.93
C ASP A 120 -0.30 11.02 2.48
N VAL A 121 0.33 11.62 1.47
CA VAL A 121 1.67 11.26 0.99
C VAL A 121 2.66 12.12 1.77
N TRP A 122 3.65 11.51 2.44
CA TRP A 122 4.53 12.22 3.38
C TRP A 122 5.82 12.73 2.74
N SER A 123 6.15 12.26 1.54
CA SER A 123 7.39 12.65 0.89
C SER A 123 7.32 12.60 -0.63
N VAL A 124 8.23 13.36 -1.26
CA VAL A 124 8.50 13.29 -2.69
C VAL A 124 8.84 11.86 -3.14
N LYS A 125 9.55 11.09 -2.29
CA LYS A 125 9.93 9.71 -2.57
C LYS A 125 8.70 8.79 -2.67
N GLU A 126 7.76 8.90 -1.74
CA GLU A 126 6.49 8.18 -1.81
C GLU A 126 5.71 8.56 -3.06
N CYS A 127 5.53 9.87 -3.32
CA CYS A 127 4.82 10.36 -4.49
C CYS A 127 5.44 9.81 -5.80
N SER A 128 6.76 9.83 -5.90
CA SER A 128 7.46 9.28 -7.07
C SER A 128 7.28 7.78 -7.25
N THR A 129 7.18 7.02 -6.16
CA THR A 129 7.03 5.57 -6.19
C THR A 129 5.61 5.19 -6.60
N ILE A 130 4.60 5.87 -6.04
CA ILE A 130 3.19 5.77 -6.47
C ILE A 130 3.08 6.05 -7.97
N SER A 131 3.69 7.15 -8.41
CA SER A 131 3.65 7.59 -9.81
C SER A 131 4.25 6.55 -10.75
N ARG A 132 5.42 5.99 -10.37
CA ARG A 132 6.06 4.91 -11.12
C ARG A 132 5.16 3.68 -11.22
N ALA A 133 4.55 3.27 -10.12
CA ALA A 133 3.70 2.10 -10.08
C ALA A 133 2.47 2.23 -11.01
N LEU A 134 1.90 3.43 -11.07
CA LEU A 134 0.77 3.76 -11.95
C LEU A 134 1.19 4.09 -13.39
N ASN A 135 2.43 3.75 -13.75
CA ASN A 135 3.02 4.02 -15.06
C ASN A 135 2.89 5.51 -15.48
N LYS A 136 2.97 6.42 -14.51
CA LYS A 136 3.01 7.86 -14.75
C LYS A 136 4.44 8.28 -14.97
N SER A 137 4.67 9.06 -16.03
CA SER A 137 5.98 9.65 -16.33
C SER A 137 6.26 10.93 -15.56
N PHE A 138 5.25 11.49 -14.88
CA PHE A 138 5.33 12.78 -14.21
C PHE A 138 4.48 12.78 -12.93
N PHE A 139 4.89 13.58 -11.97
CA PHE A 139 4.15 13.82 -10.74
C PHE A 139 4.39 15.22 -10.19
N THR A 140 3.45 15.69 -9.37
CA THR A 140 3.63 16.87 -8.52
C THR A 140 3.28 16.51 -7.08
N TYR A 141 4.21 16.74 -6.16
CA TYR A 141 4.01 16.59 -4.74
C TYR A 141 3.79 17.97 -4.09
N ASP A 142 2.69 18.13 -3.36
CA ASP A 142 2.34 19.32 -2.59
C ASP A 142 2.59 19.04 -1.11
N PHE A 143 3.62 19.71 -0.57
CA PHE A 143 4.06 19.52 0.81
C PHE A 143 3.04 20.06 1.81
N ALA A 144 2.32 21.13 1.47
CA ALA A 144 1.39 21.79 2.38
C ALA A 144 0.21 20.89 2.72
N HIS A 145 -0.24 20.14 1.73
CA HIS A 145 -1.47 19.36 1.79
C HIS A 145 -1.22 17.86 1.75
N GLN A 146 0.05 17.43 1.68
CA GLN A 146 0.44 16.00 1.58
C GLN A 146 -0.23 15.30 0.39
N LEU A 147 -0.32 15.99 -0.75
CA LEU A 147 -0.98 15.48 -1.96
C LEU A 147 0.05 15.12 -3.02
N CYS A 148 -0.14 13.96 -3.66
CA CYS A 148 0.61 13.55 -4.84
C CYS A 148 -0.30 13.57 -6.06
N TYR A 149 -0.10 14.53 -6.96
CA TYR A 149 -0.82 14.62 -8.23
C TYR A 149 -0.14 13.74 -9.29
N LEU A 150 -0.98 12.93 -9.96
CA LEU A 150 -0.61 11.86 -10.90
C LEU A 150 -1.01 12.19 -12.34
N ASN A 151 -1.03 13.49 -12.66
CA ASN A 151 -1.40 14.04 -13.95
C ASN A 151 -0.22 14.10 -14.92
N ASN A 152 -0.55 14.27 -16.21
CA ASN A 152 0.44 14.71 -17.18
C ASN A 152 0.99 16.08 -16.77
N PRO A 153 2.22 16.43 -17.17
CA PRO A 153 2.74 17.76 -16.92
C PRO A 153 1.75 18.80 -17.48
N PRO A 154 1.42 19.86 -16.72
CA PRO A 154 0.46 20.85 -17.16
C PRO A 154 0.95 21.55 -18.45
N PRO A 155 0.03 22.04 -19.31
CA PRO A 155 0.39 22.77 -20.53
C PRO A 155 1.36 23.93 -20.30
N SER A 156 1.31 24.57 -19.12
CA SER A 156 2.23 25.65 -18.73
C SER A 156 3.70 25.23 -18.60
N MET A 157 3.96 23.93 -18.44
CA MET A 157 5.32 23.37 -18.46
C MET A 157 5.79 23.03 -19.87
N VAL A 158 4.91 23.03 -20.89
CA VAL A 158 5.33 22.79 -22.27
C VAL A 158 6.26 23.91 -22.70
N LEU A 159 7.42 23.52 -23.20
CA LEU A 159 8.30 24.44 -23.88
C LEU A 159 7.74 24.66 -25.28
N ASP A 160 7.48 25.92 -25.61
CA ASP A 160 7.12 26.36 -26.95
C ASP A 160 8.39 26.38 -27.83
N VAL A 161 9.00 25.20 -27.97
CA VAL A 161 10.05 24.95 -28.95
C VAL A 161 9.29 24.41 -30.13
N GLY A 162 9.12 25.22 -31.18
CA GLY A 162 8.42 24.83 -32.42
C GLY A 162 8.79 23.40 -32.76
N SER A 163 7.76 22.56 -32.95
CA SER A 163 7.84 21.09 -33.00
C SER A 163 9.20 20.64 -33.52
N ALA A 164 10.06 20.13 -32.63
CA ALA A 164 11.29 19.53 -33.08
C ALA A 164 10.90 18.44 -34.09
N ASP A 165 11.46 18.48 -35.30
CA ASP A 165 11.32 17.47 -36.36
C ASP A 165 11.83 16.12 -35.85
N SER A 166 11.02 15.49 -35.01
CA SER A 166 11.41 14.36 -34.18
C SER A 166 10.63 13.16 -34.70
N THR A 167 11.23 12.45 -35.66
CA THR A 167 10.67 11.23 -36.24
C THR A 167 10.74 10.02 -35.30
N SER A 168 11.46 10.13 -34.18
CA SER A 168 11.65 9.05 -33.22
C SER A 168 11.74 9.53 -31.76
N LYS A 169 11.50 8.61 -30.82
CA LYS A 169 11.70 8.85 -29.37
C LYS A 169 13.13 9.30 -29.05
N THR A 170 14.11 8.79 -29.80
CA THR A 170 15.54 9.14 -29.65
C THR A 170 15.79 10.59 -30.06
N ASP A 171 15.19 11.05 -31.16
CA ASP A 171 15.34 12.43 -31.65
C ASP A 171 14.71 13.43 -30.67
N CYS A 172 13.58 13.06 -30.08
CA CYS A 172 12.94 13.84 -29.03
C CYS A 172 13.84 14.00 -27.79
N LEU A 173 14.54 12.93 -27.40
CA LEU A 173 15.50 12.96 -26.29
C LEU A 173 16.70 13.84 -26.60
N VAL A 174 17.24 13.74 -27.82
CA VAL A 174 18.34 14.62 -28.28
C VAL A 174 17.90 16.08 -28.28
N SER A 175 16.67 16.37 -28.71
CA SER A 175 16.10 17.72 -28.72
C SER A 175 15.93 18.29 -27.31
N CYS A 176 15.49 17.46 -26.36
CA CYS A 176 15.46 17.86 -24.95
C CYS A 176 16.87 18.16 -24.43
N ASN A 177 17.84 17.27 -24.66
CA ASN A 177 19.21 17.45 -24.18
C ASN A 177 19.90 18.71 -24.72
N ARG A 178 19.54 19.16 -25.93
CA ARG A 178 20.04 20.41 -26.54
C ARG A 178 19.34 21.65 -26.01
N THR A 179 18.12 21.52 -25.52
CA THR A 179 17.31 22.65 -25.06
C THR A 179 17.64 22.95 -23.59
N LEU A 180 18.32 24.07 -23.34
CA LEU A 180 18.80 24.45 -21.99
C LEU A 180 17.72 24.43 -20.90
N SER A 181 16.48 24.79 -21.25
CA SER A 181 15.35 24.83 -20.33
C SER A 181 14.57 23.51 -20.24
N CYS A 182 14.95 22.48 -21.01
CA CYS A 182 14.25 21.20 -21.00
C CYS A 182 14.62 20.38 -19.76
N MET A 183 13.60 19.97 -19.02
CA MET A 183 13.65 19.13 -17.82
C MET A 183 13.05 17.74 -18.07
N GLY A 184 12.32 17.56 -19.17
CA GLY A 184 11.72 16.28 -19.55
C GLY A 184 11.06 16.33 -20.92
N MET A 185 10.71 15.16 -21.45
CA MET A 185 10.06 15.01 -22.75
C MET A 185 8.95 13.97 -22.70
N LEU A 186 7.89 14.18 -23.49
CA LEU A 186 6.88 13.18 -23.81
C LEU A 186 6.97 12.90 -25.32
N TYR A 187 7.03 11.63 -25.68
CA TYR A 187 6.95 11.20 -27.08
C TYR A 187 5.80 10.22 -27.26
N LYS A 188 4.77 10.62 -28.01
CA LYS A 188 3.56 9.82 -28.25
C LYS A 188 3.11 10.02 -29.69
N SER A 189 2.80 8.93 -30.39
CA SER A 189 2.24 9.00 -31.75
C SER A 189 3.07 9.85 -32.74
N GLN A 190 4.40 9.81 -32.64
CA GLN A 190 5.34 10.64 -33.42
C GLN A 190 5.35 12.14 -33.08
N GLU A 191 4.65 12.55 -32.03
CA GLU A 191 4.73 13.91 -31.51
C GLU A 191 5.73 13.96 -30.35
N CYS A 192 6.63 14.95 -30.40
CA CYS A 192 7.58 15.26 -29.34
C CYS A 192 7.17 16.55 -28.62
N THR A 193 6.95 16.45 -27.32
CA THR A 193 6.69 17.62 -26.46
C THR A 193 7.81 17.74 -25.43
N LEU A 194 8.47 18.90 -25.41
CA LEU A 194 9.51 19.21 -24.43
C LEU A 194 8.90 19.99 -23.27
N PHE A 195 9.42 19.79 -22.06
CA PHE A 195 8.90 20.42 -20.86
C PHE A 195 9.99 21.12 -20.07
N LYS A 196 9.67 22.29 -19.50
CA LYS A 196 10.50 23.02 -18.55
C LYS A 196 10.02 22.81 -17.11
N ALA A 197 10.86 23.15 -16.15
CA ALA A 197 10.41 23.26 -14.76
C ALA A 197 9.30 24.31 -14.67
N ALA A 198 8.22 24.00 -13.94
CA ALA A 198 7.32 25.05 -13.50
C ALA A 198 8.03 25.92 -12.46
N THR A 199 7.64 27.20 -12.42
CA THR A 199 7.99 28.10 -11.33
C THR A 199 7.63 27.47 -9.99
N THR A 200 8.63 27.32 -9.12
CA THR A 200 8.44 26.79 -7.77
C THR A 200 7.65 27.79 -6.94
N THR A 201 6.46 27.40 -6.50
CA THR A 201 5.99 27.83 -5.19
C THR A 201 6.75 27.00 -4.16
N ALA A 202 7.20 27.59 -3.04
CA ALA A 202 7.94 26.90 -1.98
C ALA A 202 7.24 25.67 -1.36
N MET A 203 5.99 25.41 -1.76
CA MET A 203 5.09 24.38 -1.24
C MET A 203 4.89 23.17 -2.17
N ALA A 204 5.58 23.08 -3.32
CA ALA A 204 5.43 21.92 -4.21
C ALA A 204 6.72 21.51 -4.94
N THR A 205 6.89 20.21 -5.19
CA THR A 205 7.95 19.62 -6.02
C THR A 205 7.33 18.86 -7.18
N SER A 206 7.81 19.11 -8.40
CA SER A 206 7.44 18.30 -9.56
C SER A 206 8.61 17.43 -9.99
N GLY A 207 8.34 16.21 -10.45
CA GLY A 207 9.36 15.25 -10.84
C GLY A 207 8.96 14.41 -12.04
N TRP A 208 9.98 13.98 -12.79
CA TRP A 208 9.84 13.05 -13.90
C TRP A 208 10.26 11.65 -13.46
N ILE A 209 9.41 10.65 -13.75
CA ILE A 209 9.76 9.25 -13.57
C ILE A 209 10.54 8.81 -14.79
N VAL A 210 11.85 8.66 -14.61
CA VAL A 210 12.67 7.99 -15.61
C VAL A 210 12.50 6.47 -15.49
N PRO A 211 12.38 5.75 -16.61
CA PRO A 211 12.54 4.30 -16.60
C PRO A 211 13.87 3.95 -15.93
N SER A 212 13.86 3.00 -15.01
CA SER A 212 15.05 2.61 -14.25
C SER A 212 16.23 2.36 -15.20
N LEU A 213 17.18 3.29 -15.23
CA LEU A 213 18.48 3.01 -15.81
C LEU A 213 19.06 1.87 -14.98
N LYS A 214 19.42 0.76 -15.62
CA LYS A 214 20.26 -0.25 -14.97
C LYS A 214 21.61 0.41 -14.75
N VAL A 215 21.75 1.17 -13.67
CA VAL A 215 23.04 1.71 -13.24
C VAL A 215 23.87 0.48 -12.91
N LYS A 216 24.83 0.15 -13.77
CA LYS A 216 25.94 -0.72 -13.38
C LYS A 216 26.63 0.03 -12.25
N SER A 217 26.38 -0.37 -11.01
CA SER A 217 27.05 0.18 -9.84
C SER A 217 28.56 0.11 -10.08
N THR A 218 29.21 1.28 -10.21
CA THR A 218 30.66 1.41 -10.27
C THR A 218 31.29 1.51 -8.88
N ASN A 219 30.50 1.30 -7.82
CA ASN A 219 31.02 1.27 -6.45
C ASN A 219 31.71 -0.08 -6.21
N ASN A 220 33.01 -0.12 -6.53
CA ASN A 220 33.94 -1.22 -6.23
C ASN A 220 34.26 -1.36 -4.74
N ASN A 221 33.43 -0.84 -3.84
CA ASN A 221 33.62 -1.00 -2.41
C ASN A 221 32.35 -1.62 -1.80
N PRO A 222 32.13 -2.93 -2.00
CA PRO A 222 31.05 -3.61 -1.33
C PRO A 222 31.43 -3.69 0.14
N THR A 223 30.74 -2.96 1.02
CA THR A 223 30.37 -3.59 2.28
C THR A 223 29.60 -4.84 1.86
N VAL A 224 30.29 -5.98 1.83
CA VAL A 224 29.78 -7.27 1.35
C VAL A 224 28.70 -7.72 2.34
N ALA A 225 27.50 -7.17 2.20
CA ALA A 225 26.32 -7.84 2.71
C ALA A 225 26.37 -9.25 2.10
N PRO A 226 26.28 -10.31 2.93
CA PRO A 226 26.22 -11.67 2.41
C PRO A 226 25.14 -11.74 1.34
N ALA A 227 25.44 -12.44 0.25
CA ALA A 227 24.43 -12.65 -0.79
C ALA A 227 23.19 -13.30 -0.17
N ALA A 228 22.01 -12.88 -0.65
CA ALA A 228 20.75 -13.51 -0.29
C ALA A 228 20.82 -15.01 -0.64
N VAL A 229 20.36 -15.86 0.28
CA VAL A 229 20.42 -17.33 0.12
C VAL A 229 19.03 -17.93 -0.08
N GLU A 230 18.96 -19.16 -0.56
CA GLU A 230 17.70 -19.90 -0.55
C GLU A 230 17.34 -20.31 0.89
N PHE A 231 16.08 -20.16 1.27
CA PHE A 231 15.62 -20.53 2.60
C PHE A 231 15.50 -22.05 2.73
N VAL A 232 16.07 -22.62 3.79
CA VAL A 232 15.94 -24.05 4.12
C VAL A 232 15.04 -24.18 5.34
N SER A 233 13.81 -24.68 5.13
CA SER A 233 12.78 -24.71 6.19
C SER A 233 13.20 -25.46 7.45
N LYS A 234 14.05 -26.49 7.34
CA LYS A 234 14.57 -27.26 8.49
C LYS A 234 15.52 -26.46 9.40
N LEU A 235 15.99 -25.29 8.95
CA LEU A 235 16.83 -24.40 9.74
C LEU A 235 16.02 -23.36 10.54
N ALA A 236 14.70 -23.31 10.34
CA ALA A 236 13.83 -22.43 11.10
C ALA A 236 13.82 -22.84 12.57
N THR A 237 14.17 -21.90 13.45
CA THR A 237 14.07 -22.10 14.91
C THR A 237 12.83 -21.42 15.48
N LYS A 238 12.15 -20.61 14.66
CA LYS A 238 10.91 -19.93 14.99
C LYS A 238 9.94 -19.95 13.82
N VAL A 239 8.65 -20.02 14.13
CA VAL A 239 7.56 -19.82 13.15
C VAL A 239 6.67 -18.68 13.63
N HIS A 240 6.42 -17.72 12.75
CA HIS A 240 5.49 -16.63 12.95
C HIS A 240 4.25 -16.88 12.09
N VAL A 241 3.12 -17.16 12.73
CA VAL A 241 1.84 -17.41 12.08
C VAL A 241 1.01 -16.13 12.09
N TYR A 242 0.57 -15.71 10.92
CA TYR A 242 -0.37 -14.61 10.72
C TYR A 242 -1.70 -15.18 10.28
N GLY A 243 -2.68 -15.12 11.17
CA GLY A 243 -4.06 -15.49 10.85
C GLY A 243 -4.87 -14.24 10.56
N THR A 244 -5.26 -14.02 9.31
CA THR A 244 -5.92 -12.78 8.87
C THR A 244 -7.18 -13.07 8.09
N ALA A 245 -8.15 -12.16 8.14
CA ALA A 245 -9.37 -12.32 7.36
C ALA A 245 -9.08 -12.02 5.88
N HIS A 246 -8.30 -10.97 5.67
CA HIS A 246 -8.05 -10.34 4.39
C HIS A 246 -6.56 -10.26 4.11
N GLN A 247 -6.20 -10.15 2.83
CA GLN A 247 -4.81 -10.15 2.38
C GLN A 247 -3.97 -8.98 2.89
N ASP A 248 -4.59 -7.86 3.25
CA ASP A 248 -3.93 -6.61 3.63
C ASP A 248 -3.97 -6.33 5.16
N ASP A 249 -4.61 -7.19 5.95
CA ASP A 249 -4.82 -6.97 7.38
C ASP A 249 -3.49 -6.91 8.16
N HIS A 250 -2.48 -7.70 7.78
CA HIS A 250 -1.23 -7.77 8.53
C HIS A 250 -0.30 -6.59 8.20
N GLU A 251 -0.42 -6.01 7.01
CA GLU A 251 0.20 -4.75 6.61
C GLU A 251 -0.45 -3.57 7.33
N LEU A 252 -1.78 -3.58 7.52
CA LEU A 252 -2.51 -2.50 8.17
C LEU A 252 -2.43 -2.53 9.70
N PHE A 253 -2.65 -3.70 10.31
CA PHE A 253 -2.91 -3.79 11.74
C PHE A 253 -1.80 -4.50 12.52
N MET A 254 -0.83 -5.12 11.83
CA MET A 254 0.22 -5.94 12.45
C MET A 254 1.63 -5.57 11.98
N ALA A 255 1.83 -4.36 11.45
CA ALA A 255 3.05 -3.96 10.76
C ALA A 255 4.32 -4.06 11.63
N ASN A 256 4.21 -3.81 12.95
CA ASN A 256 5.33 -3.97 13.88
C ASN A 256 5.80 -5.44 13.97
N ALA A 257 4.87 -6.40 14.00
CA ALA A 257 5.19 -7.81 14.01
C ALA A 257 5.77 -8.25 12.65
N LEU A 258 5.20 -7.72 11.57
CA LEU A 258 5.66 -7.97 10.20
C LEU A 258 7.11 -7.52 10.01
N TYR A 259 7.43 -6.30 10.45
CA TYR A 259 8.80 -5.77 10.46
C TYR A 259 9.75 -6.72 11.18
N THR A 260 9.42 -7.07 12.42
CA THR A 260 10.26 -7.95 13.26
C THR A 260 10.49 -9.31 12.59
N THR A 261 9.45 -9.88 11.99
CA THR A 261 9.49 -11.19 11.32
C THR A 261 10.52 -11.24 10.20
N PHE A 262 10.55 -10.24 9.33
CA PHE A 262 11.48 -10.23 8.20
C PHE A 262 12.89 -9.79 8.57
N GLN A 263 13.07 -9.12 9.72
CA GLN A 263 14.40 -8.80 10.26
C GLN A 263 15.05 -9.98 11.01
N GLU A 264 14.34 -11.08 11.27
CA GLU A 264 14.88 -12.27 11.93
C GLU A 264 15.26 -13.35 10.91
N ARG A 265 16.56 -13.71 10.85
CA ARG A 265 17.06 -14.71 9.89
C ARG A 265 16.39 -16.07 10.06
N ASN A 266 16.31 -16.63 11.27
CA ASN A 266 15.87 -18.02 11.45
C ASN A 266 14.35 -18.16 11.71
N VAL A 267 13.56 -17.18 11.27
CA VAL A 267 12.11 -17.20 11.34
C VAL A 267 11.54 -17.68 10.01
N LYS A 268 10.50 -18.50 10.08
CA LYS A 268 9.59 -18.78 8.97
C LYS A 268 8.29 -18.01 9.16
N ALA A 269 7.87 -17.26 8.16
CA ALA A 269 6.59 -16.55 8.18
C ALA A 269 5.50 -17.40 7.51
N VAL A 270 4.35 -17.54 8.14
CA VAL A 270 3.21 -18.32 7.65
C VAL A 270 1.99 -17.43 7.66
N PHE A 271 1.51 -17.04 6.50
CA PHE A 271 0.32 -16.21 6.32
C PHE A 271 -0.84 -17.10 5.91
N VAL A 272 -1.97 -16.98 6.60
CA VAL A 272 -3.18 -17.72 6.29
C VAL A 272 -4.34 -16.74 6.24
N TYR A 273 -4.97 -16.68 5.06
CA TYR A 273 -6.09 -15.77 4.78
C TYR A 273 -7.38 -16.57 4.76
N THR A 274 -8.27 -16.31 5.73
CA THR A 274 -9.51 -17.09 5.86
C THR A 274 -10.53 -16.79 4.78
N SER A 275 -10.53 -15.56 4.25
CA SER A 275 -11.36 -15.16 3.12
C SER A 275 -10.53 -14.81 1.89
N ALA A 276 -11.20 -14.72 0.74
CA ALA A 276 -10.68 -14.16 -0.49
C ALA A 276 -10.56 -12.63 -0.44
N GLY A 277 -11.22 -11.97 0.51
CA GLY A 277 -11.23 -10.51 0.54
C GLY A 277 -11.95 -9.88 -0.64
N ASP A 278 -12.89 -10.61 -1.21
CA ASP A 278 -13.56 -10.28 -2.46
C ASP A 278 -14.60 -9.17 -2.29
N ALA A 279 -14.93 -8.75 -1.06
CA ALA A 279 -15.99 -7.78 -0.79
C ALA A 279 -17.31 -8.10 -1.54
N ASN A 280 -17.61 -9.40 -1.69
CA ASN A 280 -18.72 -9.96 -2.46
C ASN A 280 -18.70 -9.61 -3.95
N ARG A 281 -17.51 -9.41 -4.52
CA ARG A 281 -17.30 -9.07 -5.94
C ARG A 281 -16.79 -10.28 -6.72
N THR A 282 -17.04 -10.27 -8.02
CA THR A 282 -16.64 -11.33 -8.95
C THR A 282 -15.83 -10.80 -10.13
N ASP A 283 -15.26 -9.61 -10.00
CA ASP A 283 -14.66 -8.82 -11.09
C ASP A 283 -13.13 -8.77 -11.05
N GLY A 284 -12.48 -9.77 -10.44
CA GLY A 284 -11.02 -9.83 -10.35
C GLY A 284 -10.44 -9.19 -9.08
N TRP A 285 -11.29 -8.73 -8.16
CA TRP A 285 -10.83 -7.99 -6.98
C TRP A 285 -9.99 -8.85 -6.03
N TRP A 286 -10.38 -10.10 -5.77
CA TRP A 286 -9.65 -10.95 -4.83
C TRP A 286 -8.27 -11.34 -5.37
N GLU A 287 -8.17 -11.60 -6.67
CA GLU A 287 -6.90 -11.89 -7.36
C GLU A 287 -5.93 -10.71 -7.22
N ALA A 288 -6.44 -9.49 -7.38
CA ALA A 288 -5.65 -8.27 -7.24
C ALA A 288 -5.09 -8.09 -5.82
N ARG A 289 -5.85 -8.49 -4.79
CA ARG A 289 -5.38 -8.47 -3.40
C ARG A 289 -4.30 -9.50 -3.12
N GLU A 290 -4.41 -10.69 -3.70
CA GLU A 290 -3.32 -11.69 -3.64
C GLU A 290 -2.04 -11.15 -4.29
N VAL A 291 -2.14 -10.47 -5.43
CA VAL A 291 -0.99 -9.79 -6.07
C VAL A 291 -0.38 -8.75 -5.13
N GLY A 292 -1.20 -7.94 -4.47
CA GLY A 292 -0.77 -6.90 -3.53
C GLY A 292 0.04 -7.46 -2.35
N THR A 293 -0.51 -8.42 -1.61
CA THR A 293 0.17 -8.97 -0.42
C THR A 293 1.44 -9.78 -0.78
N LEU A 294 1.45 -10.47 -1.92
CA LEU A 294 2.64 -11.19 -2.37
C LEU A 294 3.78 -10.22 -2.77
N ALA A 295 3.44 -9.04 -3.30
CA ALA A 295 4.42 -7.98 -3.58
C ALA A 295 5.00 -7.39 -2.29
N VAL A 296 4.22 -7.32 -1.21
CA VAL A 296 4.71 -6.93 0.12
C VAL A 296 5.76 -7.91 0.61
N THR A 297 5.51 -9.21 0.52
CA THR A 297 6.50 -10.22 0.92
C THR A 297 7.79 -10.11 0.11
N ASP A 298 7.70 -9.97 -1.22
CA ASP A 298 8.88 -9.75 -2.07
C ASP A 298 9.64 -8.47 -1.68
N PHE A 299 8.93 -7.38 -1.36
CA PHE A 299 9.50 -6.14 -0.86
C PHE A 299 10.24 -6.34 0.47
N CYS A 300 9.60 -6.94 1.47
CA CYS A 300 10.16 -7.17 2.81
C CYS A 300 11.43 -8.03 2.74
N LEU A 301 11.44 -9.07 1.90
CA LEU A 301 12.61 -9.93 1.69
C LEU A 301 13.77 -9.19 1.04
N LYS A 302 13.49 -8.35 0.02
CA LYS A 302 14.50 -7.50 -0.63
C LYS A 302 15.07 -6.47 0.32
N GLU A 303 14.24 -5.88 1.17
CA GLU A 303 14.67 -4.90 2.17
C GLU A 303 15.55 -5.55 3.24
N ALA A 304 15.19 -6.75 3.73
CA ALA A 304 16.00 -7.49 4.71
C ALA A 304 17.28 -8.07 4.11
N GLY A 305 17.25 -8.50 2.84
CA GLY A 305 18.41 -9.00 2.10
C GLY A 305 18.93 -10.38 2.53
N PHE A 306 18.18 -11.13 3.36
CA PHE A 306 18.63 -12.44 3.85
C PHE A 306 18.33 -13.58 2.87
N TYR A 307 17.19 -13.51 2.18
CA TYR A 307 16.68 -14.62 1.37
C TYR A 307 16.35 -14.19 -0.05
N THR A 308 16.49 -15.13 -0.99
CA THR A 308 16.05 -14.90 -2.38
C THR A 308 14.53 -14.79 -2.44
N THR A 309 14.01 -14.04 -3.43
CA THR A 309 12.57 -13.85 -3.62
C THR A 309 11.97 -14.72 -4.71
N ASN A 310 12.56 -15.92 -4.90
CA ASN A 310 12.04 -16.89 -5.85
C ASN A 310 10.64 -17.31 -5.42
N ARG A 311 9.64 -16.98 -6.25
CA ARG A 311 8.25 -17.31 -6.02
C ARG A 311 7.95 -18.72 -6.53
N LYS A 312 7.28 -19.51 -5.70
CA LYS A 312 6.72 -20.82 -6.06
C LYS A 312 5.23 -20.82 -5.76
N ASP A 313 4.42 -20.90 -6.81
CA ASP A 313 2.97 -21.08 -6.73
C ASP A 313 2.63 -22.57 -6.76
N GLU A 314 1.81 -23.00 -5.82
CA GLU A 314 1.36 -24.38 -5.66
C GLU A 314 -0.13 -24.40 -5.37
N VAL A 315 -0.77 -25.51 -5.74
CA VAL A 315 -2.11 -25.84 -5.28
C VAL A 315 -1.98 -27.09 -4.42
N VAL A 316 -2.42 -27.03 -3.17
CA VAL A 316 -2.33 -28.14 -2.22
C VAL A 316 -3.72 -28.61 -1.81
N SER A 317 -3.88 -29.90 -1.55
CA SER A 317 -5.13 -30.48 -1.06
C SER A 317 -5.04 -30.71 0.45
N ILE A 318 -5.98 -30.15 1.22
CA ILE A 318 -6.07 -30.30 2.68
C ILE A 318 -7.50 -30.69 3.03
N TYR A 319 -7.70 -31.90 3.56
CA TYR A 319 -9.04 -32.47 3.80
C TYR A 319 -9.99 -32.34 2.59
N ASN A 320 -9.47 -32.66 1.41
CA ASN A 320 -10.13 -32.54 0.10
C ASN A 320 -10.38 -31.10 -0.40
N HIS A 321 -10.09 -30.06 0.40
CA HIS A 321 -10.13 -28.68 -0.06
C HIS A 321 -8.87 -28.31 -0.83
N THR A 322 -9.07 -27.61 -1.95
CA THR A 322 -7.98 -27.10 -2.79
C THR A 322 -7.60 -25.71 -2.30
N ILE A 323 -6.33 -25.52 -1.94
CA ILE A 323 -5.84 -24.29 -1.31
C ILE A 323 -4.66 -23.75 -2.12
N GLY A 324 -4.73 -22.47 -2.48
CA GLY A 324 -3.61 -21.78 -3.10
C GLY A 324 -2.49 -21.61 -2.07
N LYS A 325 -1.30 -22.11 -2.38
CA LYS A 325 -0.11 -21.97 -1.55
C LYS A 325 0.98 -21.26 -2.34
N VAL A 326 1.51 -20.16 -1.80
CA VAL A 326 2.61 -19.43 -2.43
C VAL A 326 3.78 -19.35 -1.47
N THR A 327 4.97 -19.74 -1.92
CA THR A 327 6.21 -19.61 -1.13
C THR A 327 7.11 -18.56 -1.78
N ILE A 328 7.63 -17.63 -0.98
CA ILE A 328 8.60 -16.62 -1.39
C ILE A 328 9.63 -16.50 -0.27
N GLY A 329 10.90 -16.88 -0.52
CA GLY A 329 11.94 -16.87 0.52
C GLY A 329 11.56 -17.71 1.75
N ASN A 330 11.57 -17.09 2.94
CA ASN A 330 11.16 -17.72 4.20
C ASN A 330 9.67 -17.54 4.54
N ALA A 331 8.86 -17.02 3.62
CA ALA A 331 7.43 -16.81 3.80
C ALA A 331 6.60 -17.81 2.99
N VAL A 332 5.52 -18.30 3.60
CA VAL A 332 4.51 -19.16 2.98
C VAL A 332 3.14 -18.54 3.18
N HIS A 333 2.38 -18.39 2.09
CA HIS A 333 1.04 -17.85 2.07
C HIS A 333 0.05 -18.96 1.72
N TYR A 334 -1.05 -19.07 2.47
CA TYR A 334 -2.16 -19.97 2.24
C TYR A 334 -3.44 -19.18 2.00
N PHE A 335 -3.99 -19.28 0.80
CA PHE A 335 -5.21 -18.62 0.36
C PHE A 335 -6.36 -19.62 0.37
N LEU A 336 -7.23 -19.55 1.39
CA LEU A 336 -8.41 -20.42 1.48
C LEU A 336 -9.50 -20.01 0.49
N ARG A 337 -9.49 -18.74 0.05
CA ARG A 337 -10.36 -18.17 -0.99
C ARG A 337 -11.87 -18.35 -0.74
N LEU A 338 -12.29 -18.44 0.52
CA LEU A 338 -13.72 -18.35 0.84
C LEU A 338 -14.23 -16.94 0.58
N SER A 339 -15.34 -16.77 -0.14
CA SER A 339 -15.91 -15.42 -0.28
C SER A 339 -16.30 -14.86 1.08
N GLU A 340 -16.23 -13.53 1.22
CA GLU A 340 -16.60 -12.83 2.45
C GLU A 340 -18.07 -13.10 2.83
N PHE A 341 -18.97 -13.19 1.85
CA PHE A 341 -20.37 -13.56 2.05
C PHE A 341 -20.49 -14.96 2.67
N ASN A 342 -19.77 -15.94 2.13
CA ASN A 342 -19.83 -17.32 2.59
C ASN A 342 -19.27 -17.43 4.01
N LEU A 343 -18.11 -16.84 4.27
CA LEU A 343 -17.47 -16.87 5.58
C LEU A 343 -18.30 -16.13 6.63
N THR A 344 -18.87 -14.98 6.28
CA THR A 344 -19.81 -14.24 7.14
C THR A 344 -21.02 -15.10 7.49
N SER A 345 -21.59 -15.78 6.49
CA SER A 345 -22.75 -16.65 6.67
C SER A 345 -22.45 -17.82 7.62
N MET A 346 -21.24 -18.40 7.54
CA MET A 346 -20.79 -19.45 8.48
C MET A 346 -20.57 -18.93 9.91
N MET A 347 -20.17 -17.67 10.07
CA MET A 347 -19.92 -17.03 11.38
C MET A 347 -21.17 -16.49 12.05
N ALA A 348 -22.30 -16.44 11.34
CA ALA A 348 -23.55 -15.91 11.87
C ALA A 348 -24.10 -16.79 13.01
N PRO A 349 -24.71 -16.21 14.07
CA PRO A 349 -25.20 -16.94 15.24
C PRO A 349 -26.33 -17.95 14.98
N SER A 350 -26.91 -17.96 13.78
CA SER A 350 -27.95 -18.92 13.39
C SER A 350 -27.38 -19.92 12.38
N PRO A 351 -27.34 -21.23 12.70
CA PRO A 351 -26.85 -22.29 11.82
C PRO A 351 -27.88 -22.62 10.72
N GLY A 352 -28.28 -21.61 9.96
CA GLY A 352 -29.37 -21.71 8.98
C GLY A 352 -28.91 -22.00 7.56
N ASN A 353 -27.60 -21.97 7.28
CA ASN A 353 -27.11 -22.16 5.93
C ASN A 353 -26.11 -23.32 5.88
N ASN A 354 -26.65 -24.55 5.84
CA ASN A 354 -25.92 -25.79 5.58
C ASN A 354 -25.52 -25.94 4.10
N ALA A 355 -25.61 -24.86 3.32
CA ALA A 355 -25.25 -24.87 1.93
C ALA A 355 -23.72 -25.04 1.82
N PRO A 356 -23.23 -25.99 1.00
CA PRO A 356 -21.81 -26.12 0.71
C PRO A 356 -21.31 -24.86 -0.01
N TYR A 357 -20.19 -24.30 0.45
CA TYR A 357 -19.53 -23.14 -0.13
C TYR A 357 -18.24 -23.50 -0.86
N VAL A 358 -18.21 -23.26 -2.17
CA VAL A 358 -17.03 -23.52 -3.01
C VAL A 358 -16.08 -22.32 -2.94
N PRO A 359 -14.76 -22.54 -2.77
CA PRO A 359 -13.77 -21.47 -2.85
C PRO A 359 -13.80 -20.71 -4.18
N LEU A 360 -13.47 -19.43 -4.15
CA LEU A 360 -13.27 -18.64 -5.37
C LEU A 360 -12.06 -19.16 -6.15
N GLY A 361 -12.17 -19.21 -7.47
CA GLY A 361 -11.12 -19.70 -8.35
C GLY A 361 -10.92 -21.23 -8.34
N ALA A 362 -11.92 -21.98 -7.85
CA ALA A 362 -11.94 -23.44 -7.95
C ALA A 362 -11.75 -23.91 -9.39
N LEU A 363 -10.76 -24.79 -9.63
CA LEU A 363 -10.32 -25.16 -10.98
C LEU A 363 -11.14 -26.29 -11.58
N ASN A 364 -11.69 -27.18 -10.75
CA ASN A 364 -12.42 -28.36 -11.19
C ASN A 364 -13.82 -28.44 -10.59
N ALA A 365 -14.77 -28.91 -11.40
CA ALA A 365 -16.05 -29.39 -10.89
C ALA A 365 -15.79 -30.60 -9.96
N GLY A 366 -15.97 -30.42 -8.65
CA GLY A 366 -15.72 -31.45 -7.64
C GLY A 366 -14.73 -31.06 -6.53
N GLU A 367 -14.12 -29.88 -6.57
CA GLU A 367 -13.45 -29.34 -5.38
C GLU A 367 -14.42 -29.30 -4.20
N THR A 368 -14.03 -29.88 -3.06
CA THR A 368 -14.97 -30.01 -1.95
C THR A 368 -15.22 -28.66 -1.32
N ALA A 369 -16.48 -28.27 -1.35
CA ALA A 369 -16.97 -27.10 -0.67
C ALA A 369 -16.74 -27.18 0.84
N TYR A 370 -16.50 -26.04 1.47
CA TYR A 370 -16.59 -25.88 2.91
C TYR A 370 -18.07 -25.91 3.30
N SER A 371 -18.45 -26.84 4.16
CA SER A 371 -19.84 -27.01 4.62
C SER A 371 -20.09 -26.35 5.98
N SER A 372 -19.03 -26.06 6.73
CA SER A 372 -19.12 -25.53 8.09
C SER A 372 -17.89 -24.72 8.49
N LEU A 373 -18.03 -23.92 9.55
CA LEU A 373 -16.89 -23.26 10.20
C LEU A 373 -15.89 -24.28 10.81
N SER A 374 -16.36 -25.48 11.16
CA SER A 374 -15.51 -26.58 11.63
C SER A 374 -14.58 -27.11 10.53
N ASP A 375 -15.01 -27.10 9.27
CA ASP A 375 -14.16 -27.48 8.13
C ASP A 375 -13.02 -26.46 7.97
N VAL A 376 -13.35 -25.17 8.06
CA VAL A 376 -12.38 -24.06 8.02
C VAL A 376 -11.37 -24.20 9.16
N LEU A 377 -11.85 -24.44 10.38
CA LEU A 377 -11.01 -24.66 11.56
C LEU A 377 -10.07 -25.86 11.37
N ALA A 378 -10.57 -26.96 10.82
CA ALA A 378 -9.75 -28.16 10.56
C ALA A 378 -8.61 -27.85 9.58
N VAL A 379 -8.90 -27.13 8.50
CA VAL A 379 -7.88 -26.68 7.53
C VAL A 379 -6.84 -25.79 8.19
N ILE A 380 -7.25 -24.76 8.96
CA ILE A 380 -6.32 -23.85 9.65
C ILE A 380 -5.41 -24.66 10.59
N ARG A 381 -5.99 -25.57 11.38
CA ARG A 381 -5.25 -26.40 12.31
C ARG A 381 -4.24 -27.31 11.60
N TYR A 382 -4.60 -27.88 10.44
CA TYR A 382 -3.66 -28.66 9.64
C TYR A 382 -2.49 -27.81 9.14
N ILE A 383 -2.75 -26.61 8.64
CA ILE A 383 -1.71 -25.68 8.19
C ILE A 383 -0.79 -25.33 9.35
N VAL A 384 -1.34 -24.92 10.50
CA VAL A 384 -0.56 -24.60 11.70
C VAL A 384 0.32 -25.78 12.10
N ARG A 385 -0.25 -26.99 12.27
CA ARG A 385 0.52 -28.20 12.59
C ARG A 385 1.69 -28.40 11.63
N LYS A 386 1.39 -28.41 10.32
CA LYS A 386 2.37 -28.69 9.28
C LYS A 386 3.51 -27.68 9.29
N GLU A 387 3.18 -26.40 9.45
CA GLU A 387 4.17 -25.34 9.34
C GLU A 387 4.99 -25.13 10.62
N THR A 388 4.47 -25.55 11.78
CA THR A 388 5.16 -25.49 13.08
C THR A 388 5.86 -26.79 13.49
N ALA A 389 5.70 -27.88 12.74
CA ALA A 389 6.28 -29.17 13.06
C ALA A 389 7.81 -29.10 13.22
N GLY A 390 8.33 -29.62 14.34
CA GLY A 390 9.76 -29.64 14.67
C GLY A 390 10.38 -28.28 15.01
N VAL A 391 9.59 -27.22 15.16
CA VAL A 391 10.09 -25.87 15.49
C VAL A 391 9.86 -25.59 16.98
N PRO A 392 10.89 -25.15 17.73
CA PRO A 392 10.79 -25.03 19.20
C PRO A 392 10.03 -23.80 19.69
N SER A 393 9.82 -22.79 18.84
CA SER A 393 9.19 -21.51 19.22
C SER A 393 8.21 -21.04 18.16
N VAL A 394 7.00 -20.68 18.59
CA VAL A 394 5.92 -20.22 17.71
C VAL A 394 5.32 -18.94 18.27
N SER A 395 5.14 -17.95 17.39
CA SER A 395 4.37 -16.74 17.66
C SER A 395 3.18 -16.68 16.72
N ALA A 396 2.01 -16.33 17.23
CA ALA A 396 0.80 -16.13 16.43
C ALA A 396 0.34 -14.68 16.53
N PHE A 397 0.03 -14.07 15.39
CA PHE A 397 -0.45 -12.70 15.25
C PHE A 397 -1.82 -12.75 14.59
N VAL A 398 -2.86 -12.33 15.31
CA VAL A 398 -4.26 -12.51 14.89
C VAL A 398 -5.11 -11.30 15.27
N PRO A 399 -6.27 -11.06 14.65
CA PRO A 399 -7.17 -9.99 15.07
C PRO A 399 -7.74 -10.23 16.47
N GLU A 400 -8.10 -9.14 17.15
CA GLU A 400 -8.85 -9.17 18.40
C GLU A 400 -10.28 -9.70 18.16
N PHE A 401 -10.75 -10.57 19.05
CA PHE A 401 -11.98 -11.32 18.89
C PHE A 401 -12.88 -11.34 20.13
N ILE A 402 -12.38 -10.88 21.27
CA ILE A 402 -13.14 -10.68 22.51
C ILE A 402 -13.72 -9.27 22.51
N ASP A 403 -12.85 -8.27 22.37
CA ASP A 403 -13.25 -6.86 22.29
C ASP A 403 -13.57 -6.49 20.84
N LYS A 404 -14.81 -6.77 20.46
CA LYS A 404 -15.26 -6.67 19.06
C LYS A 404 -15.33 -5.22 18.56
N GLY A 405 -15.71 -4.29 19.44
CA GLY A 405 -15.95 -2.89 19.07
C GLY A 405 -16.75 -2.73 17.77
N ASN A 406 -16.31 -1.79 16.93
CA ASN A 406 -16.81 -1.54 15.57
C ASN A 406 -15.96 -2.21 14.48
N ASP A 407 -15.29 -3.33 14.79
CA ASP A 407 -14.45 -4.03 13.82
C ASP A 407 -15.26 -4.80 12.77
N HIS A 408 -14.56 -5.20 11.71
CA HIS A 408 -15.14 -6.09 10.72
C HIS A 408 -15.41 -7.48 11.32
N GLN A 409 -16.62 -8.02 11.14
CA GLN A 409 -17.00 -9.31 11.71
C GLN A 409 -16.07 -10.47 11.30
N LEU A 410 -15.49 -10.42 10.10
CA LEU A 410 -14.53 -11.43 9.64
C LEU A 410 -13.20 -11.34 10.39
N HIS A 411 -12.78 -10.16 10.86
CA HIS A 411 -11.60 -10.02 11.71
C HIS A 411 -11.83 -10.78 13.02
N VAL A 412 -12.93 -10.45 13.71
CA VAL A 412 -13.34 -11.08 14.97
C VAL A 412 -13.46 -12.60 14.82
N GLY A 413 -14.17 -13.07 13.78
CA GLY A 413 -14.34 -14.49 13.54
C GLY A 413 -13.03 -15.21 13.21
N THR A 414 -12.13 -14.56 12.46
CA THR A 414 -10.81 -15.10 12.16
C THR A 414 -9.92 -15.18 13.39
N GLY A 415 -9.90 -14.13 14.21
CA GLY A 415 -9.17 -14.14 15.49
C GLY A 415 -9.63 -15.30 16.37
N LYS A 416 -10.94 -15.54 16.45
CA LYS A 416 -11.51 -16.68 17.18
C LYS A 416 -11.11 -18.04 16.58
N LEU A 417 -11.19 -18.20 15.26
CA LEU A 417 -10.78 -19.42 14.55
C LEU A 417 -9.33 -19.78 14.85
N PHE A 418 -8.42 -18.82 14.80
CA PHE A 418 -7.01 -19.07 15.11
C PHE A 418 -6.78 -19.38 16.58
N ALA A 419 -7.43 -18.66 17.49
CA ALA A 419 -7.36 -18.95 18.91
C ALA A 419 -7.80 -20.39 19.22
N ASP A 420 -8.89 -20.85 18.58
CA ASP A 420 -9.39 -22.21 18.72
C ASP A 420 -8.44 -23.24 18.08
N ALA A 421 -7.89 -22.96 16.90
CA ALA A 421 -6.96 -23.85 16.22
C ALA A 421 -5.67 -24.06 17.03
N LEU A 422 -5.11 -22.98 17.58
CA LEU A 422 -3.91 -23.02 18.40
C LEU A 422 -4.15 -23.76 19.72
N ALA A 423 -5.29 -23.51 20.38
CA ALA A 423 -5.64 -24.21 21.63
C ALA A 423 -5.88 -25.71 21.41
N ALA A 424 -6.48 -26.09 20.28
CA ALA A 424 -6.81 -27.47 19.95
C ALA A 424 -5.64 -28.29 19.40
N GLU A 425 -4.49 -27.68 19.10
CA GLU A 425 -3.37 -28.38 18.48
C GLU A 425 -2.40 -28.96 19.52
N PRO A 426 -2.27 -30.30 19.64
CA PRO A 426 -1.33 -30.92 20.56
C PRO A 426 0.11 -30.48 20.28
N GLY A 427 0.86 -30.16 21.33
CA GLY A 427 2.25 -29.72 21.23
C GLY A 427 2.42 -28.21 21.05
N LEU A 428 1.32 -27.46 20.94
CA LEU A 428 1.31 -25.99 21.02
C LEU A 428 0.88 -25.46 22.40
N GLN A 429 0.36 -26.31 23.29
CA GLN A 429 -0.10 -25.90 24.62
C GLN A 429 1.03 -25.24 25.41
N GLY A 430 0.82 -23.98 25.81
CA GLY A 430 1.76 -23.23 26.64
C GLY A 430 3.04 -22.77 25.94
N CYS A 431 3.35 -23.19 24.70
CA CYS A 431 4.57 -22.77 24.01
C CYS A 431 4.36 -21.58 23.04
N VAL A 432 3.12 -21.33 22.61
CA VAL A 432 2.82 -20.25 21.64
C VAL A 432 2.67 -18.93 22.35
N THR A 433 3.37 -17.90 21.86
CA THR A 433 3.02 -16.51 22.19
C THR A 433 1.97 -16.02 21.20
N THR A 434 0.77 -15.68 21.67
CA THR A 434 -0.29 -15.12 20.82
C THR A 434 -0.45 -13.63 21.10
N THR A 435 -0.27 -12.81 20.08
CA THR A 435 -0.53 -11.37 20.12
C THR A 435 -1.79 -11.08 19.30
N THR A 436 -2.79 -10.51 19.95
CA THR A 436 -4.00 -10.04 19.28
C THR A 436 -3.87 -8.55 18.95
N PHE A 437 -4.33 -8.15 17.76
CA PHE A 437 -4.29 -6.76 17.30
C PHE A 437 -5.70 -6.24 17.06
N TYR A 438 -5.92 -5.00 17.44
CA TYR A 438 -7.12 -4.29 17.04
C TYR A 438 -7.08 -3.94 15.55
N GLY A 439 -8.21 -4.09 14.88
CA GLY A 439 -8.47 -3.63 13.53
C GLY A 439 -9.12 -2.25 13.53
N TYR A 440 -10.35 -2.16 13.00
CA TYR A 440 -11.07 -0.88 12.85
C TYR A 440 -11.57 -0.27 14.17
N GLN A 441 -11.42 -0.96 15.29
CA GLN A 441 -11.76 -0.44 16.62
C GLN A 441 -11.01 0.87 16.93
N HIS A 442 -9.72 0.93 16.56
CA HIS A 442 -8.83 2.05 16.89
C HIS A 442 -8.31 2.78 15.64
N TRP A 443 -8.95 2.61 14.48
CA TRP A 443 -8.45 3.17 13.20
C TRP A 443 -8.36 4.70 13.14
N LEU A 444 -9.12 5.42 13.98
CA LEU A 444 -9.12 6.89 14.06
C LEU A 444 -8.32 7.43 15.26
N GLU A 445 -7.68 6.56 16.05
CA GLU A 445 -6.90 7.01 17.20
C GLU A 445 -5.56 7.65 16.77
N ALA A 446 -4.81 8.17 17.73
CA ALA A 446 -3.54 8.83 17.47
C ALA A 446 -2.44 7.83 17.11
N ILE A 447 -1.68 8.09 16.02
CA ILE A 447 -0.49 7.32 15.60
C ILE A 447 0.32 6.88 16.82
N ASN A 448 0.40 5.56 17.03
CA ASN A 448 1.06 4.97 18.21
C ASN A 448 2.41 4.35 17.86
N MET A 449 2.65 4.00 16.59
CA MET A 449 3.93 3.48 16.13
C MET A 449 5.01 4.57 16.15
N LYS A 450 6.27 4.13 16.26
CA LYS A 450 7.47 4.96 16.18
C LYS A 450 8.34 4.51 15.02
N GLU A 451 9.27 5.36 14.61
CA GLU A 451 10.29 4.96 13.63
C GLU A 451 11.19 3.84 14.18
N PRO A 452 11.67 2.91 13.34
CA PRO A 452 11.51 2.84 11.87
C PRO A 452 10.18 2.24 11.38
N MET A 453 9.31 1.78 12.29
CA MET A 453 8.15 0.96 11.93
C MET A 453 7.08 1.75 11.17
N VAL A 454 6.88 3.03 11.50
CA VAL A 454 5.94 3.90 10.75
C VAL A 454 6.37 4.00 9.28
N SER A 455 7.63 4.39 9.02
CA SER A 455 8.12 4.47 7.65
C SER A 455 8.14 3.12 6.96
N PHE A 456 8.42 2.02 7.68
CA PHE A 456 8.33 0.66 7.14
C PHE A 456 6.91 0.33 6.67
N GLN A 457 5.90 0.53 7.52
CA GLN A 457 4.52 0.24 7.18
C GLN A 457 4.07 1.02 5.93
N ARG A 458 4.47 2.29 5.82
CA ARG A 458 4.16 3.10 4.64
C ARG A 458 4.80 2.55 3.36
N ARG A 459 6.05 2.07 3.43
CA ARG A 459 6.71 1.42 2.28
C ARG A 459 6.07 0.10 1.90
N VAL A 460 5.65 -0.69 2.89
CA VAL A 460 4.90 -1.93 2.69
C VAL A 460 3.56 -1.64 2.01
N TRP A 461 2.78 -0.68 2.52
CA TRP A 461 1.50 -0.28 1.90
C TRP A 461 1.70 0.25 0.48
N LEU A 462 2.80 0.97 0.26
CA LEU A 462 3.18 1.45 -1.06
C LEU A 462 3.51 0.30 -2.01
N ALA A 463 4.23 -0.73 -1.57
CA ALA A 463 4.51 -1.93 -2.37
C ALA A 463 3.21 -2.66 -2.74
N LEU A 464 2.28 -2.79 -1.79
CA LEU A 464 0.96 -3.38 -2.00
C LEU A 464 0.18 -2.62 -3.08
N ALA A 465 -0.03 -1.30 -2.87
CA ALA A 465 -0.77 -0.45 -3.80
C ALA A 465 -0.11 -0.43 -5.19
N ALA A 466 1.23 -0.41 -5.23
CA ALA A 466 1.98 -0.37 -6.47
C ALA A 466 1.81 -1.62 -7.35
N ALA A 467 1.63 -2.79 -6.73
CA ALA A 467 1.40 -4.04 -7.46
C ALA A 467 -0.08 -4.24 -7.81
N LEU A 468 -0.99 -3.76 -6.96
CA LEU A 468 -2.42 -3.96 -7.08
C LEU A 468 -3.08 -2.98 -8.07
N ASP A 469 -2.78 -1.69 -7.99
CA ASP A 469 -3.45 -0.66 -8.80
C ASP A 469 -3.39 -0.93 -10.33
N PRO A 470 -2.27 -1.44 -10.91
CA PRO A 470 -2.21 -1.75 -12.34
C PRO A 470 -3.08 -2.93 -12.78
N VAL A 471 -3.31 -3.91 -11.89
CA VAL A 471 -4.08 -5.11 -12.21
C VAL A 471 -5.56 -4.97 -11.87
N TYR A 472 -5.92 -3.98 -11.04
CA TYR A 472 -7.29 -3.63 -10.72
C TYR A 472 -7.50 -2.11 -10.74
N PRO A 473 -7.51 -1.50 -11.94
CA PRO A 473 -7.64 -0.06 -12.07
C PRO A 473 -9.00 0.42 -11.59
N GLY A 474 -9.03 1.57 -10.91
CA GLY A 474 -10.27 2.22 -10.46
C GLY A 474 -10.57 2.07 -8.98
N LYS A 475 -9.80 1.26 -8.24
CA LYS A 475 -9.84 1.22 -6.77
C LYS A 475 -8.56 1.78 -6.20
N ASP A 476 -8.65 2.92 -5.51
CA ASP A 476 -7.50 3.53 -4.85
C ASP A 476 -7.28 2.87 -3.48
N VAL A 477 -6.40 1.87 -3.44
CA VAL A 477 -6.08 1.15 -2.19
C VAL A 477 -5.22 1.99 -1.26
N TRP A 478 -4.39 2.87 -1.82
CA TRP A 478 -3.59 3.79 -1.03
C TRP A 478 -4.48 4.70 -0.19
N SER A 479 -5.27 5.56 -0.84
CA SER A 479 -5.98 6.65 -0.16
C SER A 479 -7.10 6.16 0.76
N ASN A 480 -7.65 4.96 0.51
CA ASN A 480 -8.71 4.38 1.35
C ASN A 480 -8.22 3.95 2.75
N HIS A 481 -6.92 3.63 2.88
CA HIS A 481 -6.37 3.09 4.13
C HIS A 481 -5.10 3.82 4.60
N VAL A 482 -4.63 4.83 3.87
CA VAL A 482 -3.44 5.61 4.23
C VAL A 482 -3.54 6.22 5.64
N MET A 483 -4.76 6.60 6.04
CA MET A 483 -5.03 7.12 7.39
C MET A 483 -4.80 6.09 8.50
N ASN A 484 -4.73 4.79 8.19
CA ASN A 484 -4.39 3.75 9.15
C ASN A 484 -2.88 3.60 9.32
N LEU A 485 -2.05 4.17 8.45
CA LEU A 485 -0.60 3.99 8.51
C LEU A 485 -0.03 4.73 9.73
N GLY A 486 0.89 4.06 10.44
CA GLY A 486 1.41 4.45 11.73
C GLY A 486 0.57 3.99 12.93
N ARG A 487 -0.50 3.21 12.70
CA ARG A 487 -1.38 2.70 13.74
C ARG A 487 -1.33 1.17 13.78
N THR A 488 -0.84 0.63 14.89
CA THR A 488 -0.83 -0.82 15.16
C THR A 488 -1.04 -0.99 16.65
N TYR A 489 -2.26 -1.28 17.07
CA TYR A 489 -2.62 -1.41 18.48
C TYR A 489 -2.68 -2.87 18.87
N VAL A 490 -1.80 -3.25 19.79
CA VAL A 490 -1.84 -4.57 20.43
C VAL A 490 -2.98 -4.55 21.44
N ALA A 491 -3.93 -5.46 21.29
CA ALA A 491 -5.02 -5.63 22.24
C ALA A 491 -4.55 -6.46 23.43
N ARG A 492 -4.02 -7.66 23.18
CA ARG A 492 -3.55 -8.58 24.23
C ARG A 492 -2.32 -9.35 23.77
N VAL A 493 -1.50 -9.73 24.74
CA VAL A 493 -0.38 -10.66 24.55
C VAL A 493 -0.55 -11.80 25.53
N ASN A 494 -0.84 -12.98 25.01
CA ASN A 494 -0.80 -14.22 25.78
C ASN A 494 0.58 -14.83 25.56
N ALA A 495 1.51 -14.54 26.47
CA ALA A 495 2.89 -15.01 26.37
C ALA A 495 2.99 -16.53 26.54
N SER A 496 3.96 -17.12 25.84
CA SER A 496 4.37 -18.50 26.08
C SER A 496 4.83 -18.69 27.52
N THR A 497 4.58 -19.87 28.09
CA THR A 497 5.07 -20.27 29.40
C THR A 497 6.61 -20.38 29.35
N PRO A 498 7.34 -19.68 30.25
CA PRO A 498 8.80 -19.76 30.27
C PRO A 498 9.32 -21.20 30.37
N GLY A 499 10.27 -21.56 29.50
CA GLY A 499 10.88 -22.89 29.47
C GLY A 499 10.09 -23.97 28.73
N VAL A 500 8.86 -23.69 28.27
CA VAL A 500 8.07 -24.63 27.46
C VAL A 500 8.39 -24.43 25.99
N GLN A 501 8.85 -25.50 25.32
CA GLN A 501 9.09 -25.53 23.88
C GLN A 501 7.91 -26.17 23.15
N CYS A 502 7.71 -25.78 21.90
CA CYS A 502 6.72 -26.43 21.05
C CYS A 502 7.21 -27.83 20.64
N THR A 503 6.28 -28.79 20.64
CA THR A 503 6.58 -30.23 20.40
C THR A 503 5.71 -30.84 19.30
N VAL A 504 5.18 -29.99 18.41
CA VAL A 504 4.40 -30.43 17.25
C VAL A 504 5.26 -31.35 16.38
N ALA A 505 4.74 -32.55 16.12
CA ALA A 505 5.40 -33.60 15.35
C ALA A 505 4.95 -33.65 13.90
#